data_AF-A0A9R0XYH0-F1
#
_entry.id   AF-A0A9R0XYH0-F1
#
_cell.length_a   1.000
_cell.length_b   1.000
_cell.length_c   1.000
_cell.angle_alpha   90.00
_cell.angle_beta   90.00
_cell.angle_gamma   90.00
#
_symmetry.space_group_name_H-M   'P 1'
#
loop_
_entity.id
_entity.type
_entity.pdbx_description
1 polymer ?
#
loop_
_entity_poly.entity_id
_entity_poly.type
_entity_poly.pdbx_seq_one_letter_code
_entity_poly.pdbx_strand_id
1 'polypeptide(L)'
;MAASGEGASLPSPAGGEDSRRRRVSYFYEPTIGDYYYGQGHPMKPHRIRMAHSLVIHYGLHRLLELSRPFPASEADISRFHSDEYVSFLASATGNPTILDPRAVKRFNVGEDCPVFDGLFPFCQASAGGSIGAAVKLNRGDADITVNWAGGLHHAKKGEASGFCYVNDIVLAILELLKFHRVLFFLLFFVRGYSYF
;
A
#
# COMPACT_ATOMS: atom_id res chain seq x y z
N MET A 1 -2.84 -30.55 16.61
CA MET A 1 -1.95 -31.01 15.53
C MET A 1 -1.32 -29.77 14.92
N ALA A 2 -0.03 -29.53 15.17
CA ALA A 2 0.67 -28.37 14.62
C ALA A 2 0.95 -28.63 13.14
N ALA A 3 0.56 -27.70 12.26
CA ALA A 3 0.94 -27.74 10.87
C ALA A 3 2.47 -27.68 10.79
N SER A 4 3.06 -28.71 10.18
CA SER A 4 4.48 -28.78 9.84
C SER A 4 4.93 -27.49 9.15
N GLY A 5 6.01 -26.90 9.66
CA GLY A 5 6.59 -25.61 9.24
C GLY A 5 7.21 -25.59 7.85
N GLU A 6 6.46 -26.00 6.83
CA GLU A 6 6.79 -25.83 5.43
C GLU A 6 6.11 -24.55 4.92
N GLY A 7 6.88 -23.55 4.51
CA GLY A 7 6.35 -22.30 3.98
C GLY A 7 5.47 -22.47 2.72
N ALA A 8 4.93 -21.36 2.23
CA ALA A 8 3.99 -21.31 1.10
C ALA A 8 4.64 -21.08 -0.26
N SER A 9 5.90 -20.64 -0.30
CA SER A 9 6.59 -20.35 -1.56
C SER A 9 7.05 -21.64 -2.27
N LEU A 10 7.21 -21.55 -3.59
CA LEU A 10 8.00 -22.55 -4.32
C LEU A 10 9.46 -22.54 -3.80
N PRO A 11 10.12 -23.70 -3.69
CA PRO A 11 11.54 -23.77 -3.39
C PRO A 11 12.35 -23.12 -4.53
N SER A 12 13.45 -22.44 -4.20
CA SER A 12 14.32 -21.86 -5.22
C SER A 12 14.89 -22.97 -6.12
N PRO A 13 14.77 -22.89 -7.45
CA PRO A 13 15.27 -23.91 -8.37
C PRO A 13 16.81 -24.00 -8.40
N ALA A 14 17.51 -23.05 -7.76
CA ALA A 14 18.97 -22.95 -7.77
C ALA A 14 19.70 -23.88 -6.78
N GLY A 15 18.99 -24.73 -6.02
CA GLY A 15 19.60 -25.81 -5.21
C GLY A 15 20.50 -25.36 -4.05
N GLY A 16 20.54 -24.07 -3.70
CA GLY A 16 21.30 -23.52 -2.57
C GLY A 16 20.56 -23.59 -1.23
N GLU A 17 21.16 -23.10 -0.15
CA GLU A 17 20.54 -22.99 1.20
C GLU A 17 19.19 -22.25 1.19
N ASP A 18 18.91 -21.45 0.16
CA ASP A 18 17.66 -20.71 -0.06
C ASP A 18 16.54 -21.56 -0.73
N SER A 19 16.69 -22.88 -0.74
CA SER A 19 15.74 -23.87 -1.29
C SER A 19 14.59 -24.23 -0.35
N ARG A 20 14.49 -23.60 0.83
CA ARG A 20 13.39 -23.83 1.76
C ARG A 20 12.12 -23.12 1.32
N ARG A 21 10.96 -23.73 1.56
CA ARG A 21 9.67 -23.05 1.40
C ARG A 21 9.57 -21.89 2.39
N ARG A 22 9.21 -20.70 1.91
CA ARG A 22 9.15 -19.45 2.69
C ARG A 22 7.74 -19.16 3.18
N ARG A 23 7.59 -18.70 4.42
CA ARG A 23 6.31 -18.27 5.00
C ARG A 23 5.86 -16.98 4.32
N VAL A 24 4.64 -16.99 3.78
CA VAL A 24 4.07 -15.84 3.07
C VAL A 24 2.92 -15.27 3.90
N SER A 25 2.95 -13.97 4.17
CA SER A 25 1.82 -13.24 4.73
C SER A 25 1.26 -12.26 3.69
N TYR A 26 -0.07 -12.24 3.55
CA TYR A 26 -0.76 -11.42 2.56
C TYR A 26 -1.73 -10.47 3.27
N PHE A 27 -1.56 -9.18 3.02
CA PHE A 27 -2.35 -8.11 3.61
C PHE A 27 -3.52 -7.73 2.71
N TYR A 28 -4.71 -7.67 3.29
CA TYR A 28 -5.92 -7.26 2.57
C TYR A 28 -6.90 -6.54 3.52
N GLU A 29 -7.33 -5.34 3.13
CA GLU A 29 -8.43 -4.62 3.78
C GLU A 29 -9.72 -4.82 2.98
N PRO A 30 -10.80 -5.41 3.57
CA PRO A 30 -12.02 -5.74 2.84
C PRO A 30 -12.69 -4.57 2.08
N THR A 31 -12.60 -3.35 2.61
CA THR A 31 -13.24 -2.16 2.03
C THR A 31 -12.37 -1.47 0.97
N ILE A 32 -11.12 -1.91 0.74
CA ILE A 32 -10.20 -1.23 -0.18
C ILE A 32 -10.73 -1.15 -1.62
N GLY A 33 -11.59 -2.10 -2.01
CA GLY A 33 -12.20 -2.14 -3.33
C GLY A 33 -13.41 -1.22 -3.51
N ASP A 34 -13.91 -0.59 -2.44
CA ASP A 34 -15.07 0.31 -2.46
C ASP A 34 -14.70 1.77 -2.77
N TYR A 35 -13.45 2.16 -2.53
CA TYR A 35 -12.98 3.52 -2.82
C TYR A 35 -13.03 3.81 -4.32
N TYR A 36 -13.54 5.00 -4.65
CA TYR A 36 -13.82 5.42 -6.01
C TYR A 36 -13.20 6.78 -6.31
N TYR A 37 -12.16 6.80 -7.16
CA TYR A 37 -11.43 8.01 -7.54
C TYR A 37 -12.26 9.00 -8.38
N GLY A 38 -13.43 8.59 -8.90
CA GLY A 38 -14.27 9.45 -9.72
C GLY A 38 -14.55 8.89 -11.11
N GLN A 39 -15.50 9.53 -11.79
CA GLN A 39 -15.93 9.17 -13.15
C GLN A 39 -14.79 9.41 -14.13
N GLY A 40 -14.57 8.46 -15.05
CA GLY A 40 -13.50 8.54 -16.05
C GLY A 40 -12.08 8.28 -15.52
N HIS A 41 -11.85 8.35 -14.21
CA HIS A 41 -10.50 8.21 -13.65
C HIS A 41 -9.93 6.78 -13.83
N PRO A 42 -8.67 6.59 -14.29
CA PRO A 42 -8.12 5.27 -14.63
C PRO A 42 -7.75 4.41 -13.42
N MET A 43 -7.40 5.01 -12.27
CA MET A 43 -7.16 4.26 -11.03
C MET A 43 -8.47 3.69 -10.49
N LYS A 44 -8.57 2.36 -10.44
CA LYS A 44 -9.73 1.61 -9.92
C LYS A 44 -9.30 0.69 -8.77
N PRO A 45 -9.43 1.11 -7.49
CA PRO A 45 -9.12 0.27 -6.33
C PRO A 45 -9.81 -1.10 -6.33
N HIS A 46 -10.97 -1.22 -7.00
CA HIS A 46 -11.67 -2.48 -7.24
C HIS A 46 -10.77 -3.61 -7.79
N ARG A 47 -9.72 -3.29 -8.56
CA ARG A 47 -8.75 -4.29 -9.06
C ARG A 47 -8.11 -5.12 -7.93
N ILE A 48 -7.94 -4.53 -6.74
CA ILE A 48 -7.38 -5.19 -5.55
C ILE A 48 -8.36 -6.24 -5.03
N ARG A 49 -9.67 -5.92 -4.99
CA ARG A 49 -10.73 -6.87 -4.64
C ARG A 49 -10.82 -8.01 -5.65
N MET A 50 -10.66 -7.72 -6.94
CA MET A 50 -10.60 -8.77 -7.97
C MET A 50 -9.43 -9.73 -7.74
N ALA A 51 -8.22 -9.20 -7.48
CA ALA A 51 -7.05 -10.01 -7.16
C ALA A 51 -7.27 -10.85 -5.89
N HIS A 52 -7.84 -10.26 -4.85
CA HIS A 52 -8.19 -10.99 -3.63
C HIS A 52 -9.19 -12.13 -3.91
N SER A 53 -10.22 -11.89 -4.71
CA SER A 53 -11.17 -12.92 -5.11
C SER A 53 -10.49 -14.12 -5.78
N LEU A 54 -9.50 -13.87 -6.66
CA LEU A 54 -8.70 -14.94 -7.27
C LEU A 54 -7.86 -15.69 -6.22
N VAL A 55 -7.22 -15.00 -5.28
CA VAL A 55 -6.48 -15.63 -4.16
C VAL A 55 -7.38 -16.55 -3.34
N ILE A 56 -8.64 -16.17 -3.12
CA ILE A 56 -9.62 -16.99 -2.40
C ILE A 56 -10.04 -18.20 -3.25
N HIS A 57 -10.49 -18.00 -4.48
CA HIS A 57 -11.09 -19.05 -5.31
C HIS A 57 -10.08 -20.06 -5.86
N TYR A 58 -8.81 -19.68 -6.03
CA TYR A 58 -7.73 -20.63 -6.31
C TYR A 58 -7.23 -21.38 -5.06
N GLY A 59 -7.79 -21.11 -3.88
CA GLY A 59 -7.38 -21.77 -2.63
C GLY A 59 -6.04 -21.30 -2.08
N LEU A 60 -5.41 -20.26 -2.67
CA LEU A 60 -4.10 -19.76 -2.26
C LEU A 60 -4.09 -19.24 -0.83
N HIS A 61 -5.20 -18.65 -0.37
CA HIS A 61 -5.38 -18.22 1.02
C HIS A 61 -5.16 -19.31 2.07
N ARG A 62 -5.26 -20.60 1.69
CA ARG A 62 -5.00 -21.74 2.58
C ARG A 62 -3.51 -22.03 2.76
N LEU A 63 -2.68 -21.51 1.87
CA LEU A 63 -1.24 -21.69 1.86
C LEU A 63 -0.52 -20.51 2.54
N LEU A 64 -1.15 -19.33 2.60
CA LEU A 64 -0.57 -18.11 3.15
C LEU A 64 -1.28 -17.65 4.43
N GLU A 65 -0.62 -16.78 5.18
CA GLU A 65 -1.25 -16.11 6.32
C GLU A 65 -1.96 -14.84 5.87
N LEU A 66 -3.29 -14.87 5.81
CA LEU A 66 -4.11 -13.68 5.52
C LEU A 66 -4.13 -12.75 6.74
N SER A 67 -3.66 -11.52 6.58
CA SER A 67 -3.60 -10.50 7.63
C SER A 67 -4.44 -9.28 7.24
N ARG A 68 -5.24 -8.78 8.18
CA ARG A 68 -5.90 -7.49 8.01
C ARG A 68 -4.96 -6.38 8.48
N PRO A 69 -4.69 -5.34 7.67
CA PRO A 69 -3.85 -4.24 8.11
C PRO A 69 -4.53 -3.41 9.20
N PHE A 70 -3.75 -2.93 10.15
CA PHE A 70 -4.18 -1.79 10.96
C PHE A 70 -4.06 -0.52 10.12
N PRO A 71 -5.06 0.36 10.07
CA PRO A 71 -4.95 1.64 9.38
C PRO A 71 -3.77 2.44 9.94
N ALA A 72 -2.92 2.97 9.06
CA ALA A 72 -1.82 3.84 9.48
C ALA A 72 -2.37 5.10 10.15
N SER A 73 -1.83 5.46 11.31
CA SER A 73 -2.18 6.73 11.96
C SER A 73 -1.59 7.92 11.21
N GLU A 74 -2.08 9.14 11.49
CA GLU A 74 -1.45 10.36 10.98
C GLU A 74 0.04 10.42 11.36
N ALA A 75 0.37 10.03 12.60
CA ALA A 75 1.74 9.97 13.09
C ALA A 75 2.60 8.97 12.28
N ASP A 76 2.05 7.82 11.89
CA ASP A 76 2.75 6.85 11.05
C ASP A 76 3.07 7.44 9.67
N ILE A 77 2.11 8.15 9.07
CA ILE A 77 2.25 8.77 7.73
C ILE A 77 3.23 9.96 7.78
N SER A 78 3.17 10.76 8.86
CA SER A 78 4.07 11.90 9.11
C SER A 78 5.53 11.51 9.34
N ARG A 79 5.86 10.21 9.49
CA ARG A 79 7.27 9.76 9.53
C ARG A 79 8.04 10.11 8.25
N PHE A 80 7.34 10.26 7.12
CA PHE A 80 7.91 10.74 5.88
C PHE A 80 7.25 12.03 5.41
N HIS A 81 5.93 12.08 5.41
CA HIS A 81 5.18 13.22 4.90
C HIS A 81 5.19 14.40 5.87
N SER A 82 5.01 15.63 5.37
CA SER A 82 4.89 16.80 6.26
C SER A 82 3.55 16.80 7.00
N ASP A 83 3.54 17.18 8.28
CA ASP A 83 2.33 17.24 9.11
C ASP A 83 1.20 18.08 8.48
N GLU A 84 1.54 19.20 7.86
CA GLU A 84 0.59 20.06 7.15
C GLU A 84 -0.13 19.33 5.99
N TYR A 85 0.59 18.46 5.28
CA TYR A 85 0.04 17.70 4.17
C TYR A 85 -0.83 16.55 4.67
N VAL A 86 -0.40 15.83 5.71
CA VAL A 86 -1.19 14.77 6.35
C VAL A 86 -2.49 15.34 6.91
N SER A 87 -2.43 16.47 7.61
CA SER A 87 -3.60 17.19 8.14
C SER A 87 -4.56 17.61 7.02
N PHE A 88 -4.02 18.06 5.89
CA PHE A 88 -4.82 18.38 4.71
C PHE A 88 -5.54 17.14 4.15
N LEU A 89 -4.83 16.02 3.95
CA LEU A 89 -5.46 14.79 3.46
C LEU A 89 -6.55 14.28 4.42
N ALA A 90 -6.30 14.34 5.73
CA ALA A 90 -7.27 13.96 6.75
C ALA A 90 -8.54 14.81 6.66
N SER A 91 -8.40 16.14 6.52
CA SER A 91 -9.53 17.07 6.40
C SER A 91 -10.27 17.00 5.06
N ALA A 92 -9.64 16.49 4.00
CA ALA A 92 -10.27 16.26 2.70
C ALA A 92 -11.33 15.13 2.71
N THR A 93 -11.39 14.34 3.79
CA THR A 93 -12.38 13.26 3.94
C THR A 93 -13.71 13.85 4.40
N GLY A 94 -14.71 13.90 3.52
CA GLY A 94 -16.12 14.16 3.89
C GLY A 94 -16.80 15.34 3.18
N ASN A 95 -16.07 16.33 2.67
CA ASN A 95 -16.65 17.34 1.77
C ASN A 95 -15.60 18.10 0.92
N PRO A 96 -15.44 17.77 -0.37
CA PRO A 96 -14.47 18.43 -1.25
C PRO A 96 -14.68 19.94 -1.41
N THR A 97 -15.90 20.45 -1.23
CA THR A 97 -16.22 21.87 -1.44
C THR A 97 -15.73 22.81 -0.33
N ILE A 98 -15.17 22.28 0.76
CA ILE A 98 -14.69 23.05 1.92
C ILE A 98 -13.16 23.24 1.88
N LEU A 99 -12.47 22.64 0.90
CA LEU A 99 -11.01 22.70 0.85
C LEU A 99 -10.49 24.07 0.36
N ASP A 100 -9.49 24.60 1.07
CA ASP A 100 -8.79 25.82 0.67
C ASP A 100 -8.15 25.65 -0.71
N PRO A 101 -8.55 26.44 -1.73
CA PRO A 101 -7.98 26.35 -3.08
C PRO A 101 -6.46 26.52 -3.11
N ARG A 102 -5.88 27.27 -2.16
CA ARG A 102 -4.42 27.43 -2.06
C ARG A 102 -3.76 26.13 -1.59
N ALA A 103 -4.35 25.44 -0.63
CA ALA A 103 -3.90 24.14 -0.15
C ALA A 103 -4.02 23.07 -1.24
N VAL A 104 -5.16 23.01 -1.94
CA VAL A 104 -5.41 22.13 -3.10
C VAL A 104 -4.30 22.26 -4.14
N LYS A 105 -3.97 23.49 -4.54
CA LYS A 105 -2.86 23.77 -5.48
C LYS A 105 -1.49 23.42 -4.89
N ARG A 106 -1.23 23.80 -3.63
CA ARG A 106 0.05 23.56 -2.95
C ARG A 106 0.37 22.07 -2.82
N PHE A 107 -0.63 21.26 -2.53
CA PHE A 107 -0.49 19.83 -2.28
C PHE A 107 -0.77 18.96 -3.51
N ASN A 108 -1.02 19.59 -4.67
CA ASN A 108 -1.26 18.94 -5.96
C ASN A 108 -2.40 17.90 -5.92
N VAL A 109 -3.49 18.22 -5.20
CA VAL A 109 -4.69 17.39 -5.12
C VAL A 109 -5.76 18.06 -5.96
N GLY A 110 -6.22 17.42 -7.03
CA GLY A 110 -7.04 18.02 -8.07
C GLY A 110 -7.24 17.10 -9.27
N GLU A 111 -6.66 17.43 -10.41
CA GLU A 111 -6.88 16.73 -11.69
C GLU A 111 -6.53 15.24 -11.64
N ASP A 112 -5.25 14.90 -11.61
CA ASP A 112 -4.77 13.51 -11.53
C ASP A 112 -4.91 12.92 -10.12
N CYS A 113 -5.10 13.75 -9.11
CA CYS A 113 -5.19 13.30 -7.73
C CYS A 113 -6.50 13.84 -7.12
N PRO A 114 -7.67 13.34 -7.56
CA PRO A 114 -8.96 13.88 -7.16
C PRO A 114 -9.27 13.69 -5.69
N VAL A 115 -10.00 14.64 -5.12
CA VAL A 115 -10.63 14.44 -3.82
C VAL A 115 -11.84 13.52 -3.99
N PHE A 116 -11.92 12.47 -3.19
CA PHE A 116 -13.04 11.54 -3.18
C PHE A 116 -13.42 11.15 -1.75
N ASP A 117 -14.63 10.63 -1.59
CA ASP A 117 -15.10 10.18 -0.29
C ASP A 117 -14.26 9.00 0.23
N GLY A 118 -13.78 9.12 1.47
CA GLY A 118 -12.85 8.14 2.04
C GLY A 118 -11.41 8.22 1.54
N LEU A 119 -10.96 9.34 0.97
CA LEU A 119 -9.57 9.52 0.50
C LEU A 119 -8.53 9.19 1.58
N PHE A 120 -8.66 9.75 2.79
CA PHE A 120 -7.69 9.46 3.84
C PHE A 120 -7.77 8.02 4.34
N PRO A 121 -8.96 7.46 4.64
CA PRO A 121 -9.10 6.03 4.92
C PRO A 121 -8.46 5.09 3.88
N PHE A 122 -8.55 5.41 2.58
CA PHE A 122 -7.83 4.68 1.53
C PHE A 122 -6.31 4.73 1.72
N CYS A 123 -5.76 5.92 1.98
CA CYS A 123 -4.33 6.11 2.25
C CYS A 123 -3.88 5.34 3.50
N GLN A 124 -4.67 5.39 4.57
CA GLN A 124 -4.38 4.70 5.83
C GLN A 124 -4.37 3.18 5.65
N ALA A 125 -5.31 2.62 4.89
CA ALA A 125 -5.37 1.18 4.62
C ALA A 125 -4.18 0.71 3.77
N SER A 126 -3.85 1.47 2.72
CA SER A 126 -2.69 1.18 1.86
C SER A 126 -1.36 1.23 2.62
N ALA A 127 -1.11 2.35 3.32
CA ALA A 127 0.10 2.55 4.12
C ALA A 127 0.20 1.57 5.30
N GLY A 128 -0.91 1.32 5.99
CA GLY A 128 -0.99 0.38 7.10
C GLY A 128 -0.62 -1.04 6.70
N GLY A 129 -1.02 -1.47 5.50
CA GLY A 129 -0.60 -2.75 4.93
C GLY A 129 0.91 -2.84 4.70
N SER A 130 1.54 -1.81 4.13
CA SER A 130 2.98 -1.82 3.85
C SER A 130 3.83 -1.68 5.12
N ILE A 131 3.40 -0.87 6.09
CA ILE A 131 4.05 -0.77 7.41
C ILE A 131 3.91 -2.09 8.17
N GLY A 132 2.70 -2.66 8.26
CA GLY A 132 2.47 -3.95 8.93
C GLY A 132 3.25 -5.09 8.29
N ALA A 133 3.37 -5.10 6.96
CA ALA A 133 4.21 -6.02 6.21
C ALA A 133 5.70 -5.87 6.58
N ALA A 134 6.22 -4.65 6.70
CA ALA A 134 7.59 -4.40 7.13
C ALA A 134 7.84 -4.82 8.60
N VAL A 135 6.89 -4.55 9.50
CA VAL A 135 6.97 -4.99 10.90
C VAL A 135 7.07 -6.51 11.00
N LYS A 136 6.27 -7.25 10.22
CA LYS A 136 6.33 -8.72 10.19
C LYS A 136 7.69 -9.25 9.72
N LEU A 137 8.28 -8.60 8.71
CA LEU A 137 9.62 -8.96 8.24
C LEU A 137 10.67 -8.69 9.33
N ASN A 138 10.64 -7.51 9.96
CA ASN A 138 11.57 -7.15 11.04
C ASN A 138 11.49 -8.12 12.24
N ARG A 139 10.31 -8.65 12.55
CA ARG A 139 10.10 -9.61 13.64
C ARG A 139 10.47 -11.05 13.27
N GLY A 140 10.70 -11.33 11.99
CA GLY A 140 10.88 -12.70 11.50
C GLY A 140 9.60 -13.53 11.54
N ASP A 141 8.43 -12.88 11.58
CA ASP A 141 7.11 -13.55 11.59
C ASP A 141 6.74 -14.09 10.20
N ALA A 142 7.29 -13.48 9.14
CA ALA A 142 7.14 -13.92 7.75
C ALA A 142 8.48 -13.80 7.01
N ASP A 143 8.65 -14.59 5.96
CA ASP A 143 9.81 -14.50 5.05
C ASP A 143 9.47 -13.66 3.81
N ILE A 144 8.19 -13.62 3.43
CA ILE A 144 7.65 -12.81 2.33
C ILE A 144 6.35 -12.16 2.81
N THR A 145 6.19 -10.87 2.55
CA THR A 145 4.94 -10.15 2.78
C THR A 145 4.43 -9.53 1.49
N VAL A 146 3.10 -9.53 1.31
CA VAL A 146 2.44 -9.06 0.09
C VAL A 146 1.33 -8.07 0.45
N ASN A 147 1.37 -6.87 -0.10
CA ASN A 147 0.31 -5.86 0.00
C ASN A 147 -0.05 -5.32 -1.39
N TRP A 148 -1.13 -5.81 -1.99
CA TRP A 148 -1.57 -5.35 -3.33
C TRP A 148 -2.25 -3.98 -3.31
N ALA A 149 -2.59 -3.45 -2.14
CA ALA A 149 -3.12 -2.10 -1.99
C ALA A 149 -2.03 -1.02 -1.96
N GLY A 150 -0.77 -1.42 -1.73
CA GLY A 150 0.39 -0.55 -1.67
C GLY A 150 1.06 -0.32 -3.03
N GLY A 151 2.30 0.18 -2.98
CA GLY A 151 3.10 0.46 -4.17
C GLY A 151 2.86 1.85 -4.77
N LEU A 152 2.30 2.80 -4.01
CA LEU A 152 1.97 4.15 -4.46
C LEU A 152 3.21 5.05 -4.47
N HIS A 153 4.09 4.79 -5.43
CA HIS A 153 5.45 5.31 -5.48
C HIS A 153 5.62 6.76 -5.96
N HIS A 154 4.59 7.38 -6.54
CA HIS A 154 4.71 8.75 -7.09
C HIS A 154 4.57 9.84 -6.02
N ALA A 155 3.93 9.53 -4.89
CA ALA A 155 3.68 10.47 -3.80
C ALA A 155 5.00 11.06 -3.24
N LYS A 156 5.01 12.38 -3.03
CA LYS A 156 6.16 13.12 -2.52
C LYS A 156 5.94 13.50 -1.05
N LYS A 157 6.95 14.11 -0.43
CA LYS A 157 6.91 14.49 1.00
C LYS A 157 5.72 15.39 1.35
N GLY A 158 5.36 16.33 0.48
CA GLY A 158 4.29 17.29 0.75
C GLY A 158 3.39 17.54 -0.45
N GLU A 159 3.26 16.60 -1.38
CA GLU A 159 2.34 16.73 -2.52
C GLU A 159 1.96 15.35 -3.07
N ALA A 160 0.75 15.26 -3.62
CA ALA A 160 0.28 14.10 -4.37
C ALA A 160 0.82 14.13 -5.81
N SER A 161 0.94 12.98 -6.45
CA SER A 161 1.37 12.87 -7.84
C SER A 161 0.97 11.52 -8.42
N GLY A 162 0.54 11.47 -9.69
CA GLY A 162 0.29 10.22 -10.41
C GLY A 162 -0.62 9.25 -9.66
N PHE A 163 -1.80 9.72 -9.22
CA PHE A 163 -2.79 8.97 -8.43
C PHE A 163 -2.35 8.60 -7.00
N CYS A 164 -1.15 9.01 -6.56
CA CYS A 164 -0.55 8.64 -5.29
C CYS A 164 -0.54 9.82 -4.30
N TYR A 165 -1.16 9.62 -3.14
CA TYR A 165 -1.21 10.63 -2.07
C TYR A 165 -0.19 10.37 -0.96
N VAL A 166 -0.10 9.11 -0.49
CA VAL A 166 0.84 8.67 0.55
C VAL A 166 1.80 7.64 -0.03
N ASN A 167 3.09 7.80 0.24
CA ASN A 167 4.14 6.90 -0.23
C ASN A 167 4.35 5.76 0.77
N ASP A 168 3.50 4.74 0.69
CA ASP A 168 3.54 3.56 1.55
C ASP A 168 4.88 2.79 1.47
N ILE A 169 5.55 2.86 0.31
CA ILE A 169 6.85 2.24 0.09
C ILE A 169 7.91 2.89 0.98
N VAL A 170 7.99 4.23 0.98
CA VAL A 170 8.97 4.95 1.81
C VAL A 170 8.72 4.65 3.29
N LEU A 171 7.45 4.63 3.72
CA LEU A 171 7.09 4.31 5.11
C LEU A 171 7.51 2.88 5.50
N ALA A 172 7.28 1.90 4.62
CA ALA A 172 7.73 0.52 4.82
C ALA A 172 9.26 0.40 4.84
N ILE A 173 9.97 1.11 3.96
CA ILE A 173 11.44 1.14 3.96
C ILE A 173 11.98 1.76 5.25
N LEU A 174 11.39 2.86 5.73
CA LEU A 174 11.75 3.46 7.02
C LEU A 174 11.54 2.49 8.19
N GLU A 175 10.56 1.60 8.10
CA GLU A 175 10.36 0.53 9.08
C GLU A 175 11.45 -0.53 8.97
N LEU A 176 11.77 -1.02 7.77
CA LEU A 176 12.82 -2.02 7.54
C LEU A 176 14.22 -1.53 7.93
N LEU A 177 14.51 -0.24 7.69
CA LEU A 177 15.80 0.38 8.01
C LEU A 177 16.12 0.42 9.51
N LYS A 178 15.16 0.11 10.39
CA LYS A 178 15.42 -0.07 11.83
C LYS A 178 16.39 -1.24 12.09
N PHE A 179 16.41 -2.26 11.23
CA PHE A 179 17.19 -3.49 11.45
C PHE A 179 17.96 -3.98 10.23
N HIS A 180 17.64 -3.50 9.02
CA HIS A 180 18.15 -4.05 7.77
C HIS A 180 18.75 -2.98 6.86
N ARG A 181 19.73 -3.38 6.03
CA ARG A 181 20.07 -2.64 4.80
C ARG A 181 19.04 -3.02 3.74
N VAL A 182 18.45 -2.03 3.09
CA VAL A 182 17.31 -2.25 2.17
C VAL A 182 17.74 -2.00 0.73
N LEU A 183 17.38 -2.93 -0.15
CA LEU A 183 17.44 -2.77 -1.60
C LEU A 183 16.01 -2.65 -2.13
N PHE A 184 15.75 -1.64 -2.96
CA PHE A 184 14.44 -1.38 -3.55
C PHE A 184 14.49 -1.61 -5.06
N PHE A 185 13.57 -2.43 -5.56
CA PHE A 185 13.34 -2.65 -6.98
C PHE A 185 11.94 -2.18 -7.35
N LEU A 186 11.83 -1.43 -8.45
CA LEU A 186 10.57 -0.95 -9.00
C LEU A 186 10.40 -1.47 -10.42
N LEU A 187 9.42 -2.35 -10.62
CA LEU A 187 8.96 -2.76 -11.94
C LEU A 187 7.60 -2.11 -12.21
N PHE A 188 7.62 -1.01 -12.95
CA PHE A 188 6.42 -0.26 -13.31
C PHE A 188 6.55 0.30 -14.72
N PHE A 189 5.43 0.33 -15.45
CA PHE A 189 5.38 0.88 -16.79
C PHE A 189 4.25 1.91 -16.86
N VAL A 190 4.61 3.15 -17.23
CA VAL A 190 3.63 4.16 -17.63
C VAL A 190 3.43 3.99 -19.14
N ARG A 191 2.24 3.53 -19.56
CA ARG A 191 1.84 3.70 -20.97
C ARG A 191 1.62 5.19 -21.18
N GLY A 192 2.51 5.82 -21.96
CA GLY A 192 2.42 7.23 -22.33
C GLY A 192 1.13 7.52 -23.08
N TYR A 193 0.10 7.93 -22.35
CA TYR A 193 -0.81 8.98 -22.79
C TYR A 193 -0.41 10.20 -21.98
N SER A 194 0.46 11.02 -22.56
CA SER A 194 0.91 12.27 -21.96
C SER A 194 -0.29 13.17 -21.69
N TYR A 195 -0.62 13.34 -20.42
CA TYR A 195 -1.14 14.59 -19.88
C TYR A 195 -0.31 14.84 -18.62
N PHE A 196 0.90 15.37 -18.82
CA PHE A 196 1.68 16.04 -17.77
C PHE A 196 1.47 17.55 -17.95
#